data_AF-A0A1Q4D617-F1
#
_entry.id   AF-A0A1Q4D617-F1
#
_cell.length_a   1.000
_cell.length_b   1.000
_cell.length_c   1.000
_cell.angle_alpha   90.00
_cell.angle_beta   90.00
_cell.angle_gamma   90.00
#
_symmetry.space_group_name_H-M   'P 1'
#
loop_
_entity.id
_entity.type
_entity.pdbx_description
1 polymer ?
#
loop_
_entity_poly.entity_id
_entity_poly.type
_entity_poly.pdbx_seq_one_letter_code
_entity_poly.pdbx_strand_id
1 'polypeptide(L)'
;MDGSYVRLRDVTLDWPPSVVPPVLVGARGPRTIRLAAERGDGVILDTGTPADAVRASCADIAEARAAAGRTEPFRVVVYAQPAEVSPQVVADVAGDLGEAGADTVVFVPGDAAVDPMPLIEACAASH
;
A
#
# COMPACT_ATOMS: atom_id res chain seq x y z
N MET A 1 -7.18 23.16 17.42
CA MET A 1 -6.28 22.01 17.67
C MET A 1 -4.98 22.51 18.27
N ASP A 2 -4.48 21.87 19.32
CA ASP A 2 -3.22 22.22 20.00
C ASP A 2 -2.32 20.98 20.01
N GLY A 3 -1.46 20.87 18.99
CA GLY A 3 -0.48 19.79 18.85
C GLY A 3 0.93 20.29 19.18
N SER A 4 1.84 19.36 19.44
CA SER A 4 3.25 19.68 19.73
C SER A 4 3.97 20.38 18.57
N TYR A 5 3.51 20.18 17.34
CA TYR A 5 4.12 20.76 16.13
C TYR A 5 3.24 21.82 15.44
N VAL A 6 1.92 21.78 15.62
CA VAL A 6 0.98 22.68 14.93
C VAL A 6 -0.14 23.09 15.88
N ARG A 7 -0.47 24.39 15.87
CA ARG A 7 -1.60 24.97 16.59
C ARG A 7 -2.54 25.67 15.62
N LEU A 8 -3.78 25.20 15.57
CA LEU A 8 -4.84 25.75 14.73
C LEU A 8 -5.95 26.32 15.62
N ARG A 9 -6.37 27.56 15.37
CA ARG A 9 -7.50 28.22 16.07
C ARG A 9 -8.46 28.78 15.03
N ASP A 10 -9.75 28.52 15.21
CA ASP A 10 -10.84 29.10 14.41
C ASP A 10 -10.66 28.95 12.88
N VAL A 11 -10.12 27.80 12.44
CA VAL A 11 -9.97 27.45 11.02
C VAL A 11 -10.94 26.35 10.60
N THR A 12 -11.40 26.43 9.36
CA THR A 12 -12.15 25.38 8.66
C THR A 12 -11.53 25.17 7.28
N LEU A 13 -11.81 24.03 6.66
CA LEU A 13 -11.60 23.88 5.22
C LEU A 13 -12.65 24.74 4.49
N ASP A 14 -12.21 25.58 3.55
CA ASP A 14 -13.11 26.37 2.70
C ASP A 14 -13.92 25.46 1.76
N TRP A 15 -13.36 24.31 1.42
CA TRP A 15 -14.00 23.28 0.60
C TRP A 15 -13.79 21.90 1.25
N PRO A 16 -14.56 21.56 2.30
CA PRO A 16 -14.45 20.26 2.92
C PRO A 16 -14.94 19.18 1.95
N PRO A 17 -14.21 18.05 1.79
CA PRO A 17 -14.68 16.98 0.95
C PRO A 17 -15.98 16.38 1.53
N SER A 18 -16.92 16.04 0.66
CA SER A 18 -18.19 15.42 1.08
C SER A 18 -18.01 14.02 1.66
N VAL A 19 -16.91 13.35 1.29
CA VAL A 19 -16.48 12.05 1.81
C VAL A 19 -15.02 12.18 2.21
N VAL A 20 -14.69 11.81 3.45
CA VAL A 20 -13.29 11.81 3.92
C VAL A 20 -12.50 10.77 3.12
N PRO A 21 -11.41 11.14 2.43
CA PRO A 21 -10.61 10.19 1.67
C PRO A 21 -9.84 9.26 2.61
N PRO A 22 -9.62 7.99 2.23
CA PRO A 22 -8.77 7.09 3.00
C PRO A 22 -7.32 7.59 3.00
N VAL A 23 -6.66 7.50 4.14
CA VAL A 23 -5.25 7.90 4.32
C VAL A 23 -4.37 6.66 4.39
N LEU A 24 -3.65 6.39 3.31
CA LEU A 24 -2.63 5.35 3.24
C LEU A 24 -1.26 5.89 3.64
N VAL A 25 -0.49 5.10 4.39
CA VAL A 25 0.86 5.47 4.83
C VAL A 25 1.88 4.62 4.10
N GLY A 26 2.81 5.27 3.38
CA GLY A 26 4.01 4.60 2.87
C GLY A 26 4.89 4.17 4.04
N ALA A 27 5.18 2.88 4.14
CA ALA A 27 5.90 2.33 5.28
C ALA A 27 7.01 1.38 4.87
N ARG A 28 8.18 1.52 5.51
CA ARG A 28 9.24 0.53 5.52
C ARG A 28 9.59 0.17 6.95
N GLY A 29 9.73 -1.13 7.20
CA GLY A 29 10.11 -1.72 8.48
C GLY A 29 8.98 -1.75 9.53
N PRO A 30 9.14 -2.61 10.56
CA PRO A 30 8.05 -3.00 11.45
C PRO A 30 7.48 -1.83 12.26
N ARG A 31 8.32 -0.89 12.73
CA ARG A 31 7.84 0.26 13.51
C ARG A 31 6.91 1.17 12.72
N THR A 32 7.26 1.47 11.47
CA THR A 32 6.46 2.34 10.59
C THR A 32 5.18 1.63 10.17
N ILE A 33 5.27 0.33 9.87
CA ILE A 33 4.11 -0.51 9.51
C ILE A 33 3.11 -0.55 10.66
N ARG A 34 3.56 -0.78 11.89
CA ARG A 34 2.68 -0.77 13.07
C ARG A 34 2.04 0.60 13.29
N LEU A 35 2.80 1.69 13.15
CA LEU A 35 2.24 3.04 13.27
C LEU A 35 1.17 3.31 12.19
N ALA A 36 1.41 2.87 10.96
CA ALA A 36 0.43 2.94 9.88
C ALA A 36 -0.83 2.14 10.22
N ALA A 37 -0.69 0.92 10.73
CA ALA A 37 -1.78 0.07 11.17
C ALA A 37 -2.62 0.70 12.30
N GLU A 38 -1.96 1.36 13.25
CA GLU A 38 -2.60 2.03 14.37
C GLU A 38 -3.37 3.29 13.95
N ARG A 39 -2.90 4.05 12.94
CA ARG A 39 -3.43 5.41 12.67
C ARG A 39 -3.99 5.65 11.27
N GLY A 40 -3.58 4.88 10.27
CA GLY A 40 -4.02 5.03 8.88
C GLY A 40 -5.17 4.09 8.51
N ASP A 41 -5.61 4.23 7.26
CA ASP A 41 -6.64 3.38 6.63
C ASP A 41 -6.02 2.32 5.70
N GLY A 42 -4.70 2.35 5.58
CA GLY A 42 -3.93 1.35 4.85
C GLY A 42 -2.44 1.64 4.86
N VAL A 43 -1.68 0.73 4.28
CA VAL A 43 -0.23 0.81 4.10
C VAL A 43 0.12 0.68 2.63
N ILE A 44 1.15 1.40 2.21
CA ILE A 44 1.82 1.19 0.93
C ILE A 44 3.20 0.61 1.22
N LEU A 45 3.43 -0.63 0.75
CA LEU A 45 4.70 -1.32 0.79
C LEU A 45 5.45 -1.07 -0.52
N ASP A 46 6.74 -0.83 -0.39
CA ASP A 46 7.60 -0.39 -1.48
C ASP A 46 8.01 -1.52 -2.43
N THR A 47 8.52 -1.14 -3.61
CA THR A 47 9.11 -2.07 -4.59
C THR A 47 10.19 -2.94 -3.95
N GLY A 48 10.23 -4.21 -4.34
CA GLY A 48 11.20 -5.17 -3.81
C GLY A 48 10.82 -5.77 -2.46
N THR A 49 9.56 -5.63 -2.03
CA THR A 49 9.01 -6.38 -0.89
C THR A 49 8.59 -7.78 -1.36
N PRO A 50 9.34 -8.85 -1.03
CA PRO A 50 8.96 -10.21 -1.41
C PRO A 50 7.71 -10.70 -0.66
N ALA A 51 7.04 -11.72 -1.18
CA ALA A 51 5.78 -12.23 -0.64
C ALA A 51 5.86 -12.67 0.84
N ASP A 52 7.00 -13.20 1.29
CA ASP A 52 7.23 -13.53 2.70
C ASP A 52 7.30 -12.27 3.59
N ALA A 53 7.94 -11.20 3.12
CA ALA A 53 7.96 -9.92 3.81
C ALA A 53 6.57 -9.25 3.83
N VAL A 54 5.75 -9.42 2.78
CA VAL A 54 4.34 -8.99 2.79
C VAL A 54 3.56 -9.75 3.85
N ARG A 55 3.68 -11.09 3.93
CA ARG A 55 3.02 -11.89 4.98
C ARG A 55 3.43 -11.45 6.38
N ALA A 56 4.72 -11.21 6.61
CA ALA A 56 5.22 -10.71 7.89
C ALA A 56 4.63 -9.33 8.23
N SER A 57 4.55 -8.44 7.24
CA SER A 57 3.92 -7.12 7.40
C SER A 57 2.44 -7.23 7.74
N CYS A 58 1.70 -8.13 7.09
CA CYS A 58 0.29 -8.40 7.38
C CYS A 58 0.09 -8.91 8.82
N ALA A 59 1.00 -9.74 9.33
CA ALA A 59 0.98 -10.17 10.73
C ALA A 59 1.21 -8.99 11.70
N ASP A 60 2.21 -8.14 11.44
CA ASP A 60 2.49 -6.94 12.24
C ASP A 60 1.28 -5.98 12.24
N ILE A 61 0.63 -5.81 11.09
CA ILE A 61 -0.56 -4.98 10.92
C ILE A 61 -1.72 -5.55 11.75
N ALA A 62 -2.00 -6.85 11.63
CA ALA A 62 -3.09 -7.48 12.37
C ALA A 62 -2.90 -7.34 13.88
N GLU A 63 -1.69 -7.57 14.39
CA GLU A 63 -1.37 -7.41 15.81
C GLU A 63 -1.55 -5.96 16.28
N ALA A 64 -0.99 -5.00 15.54
CA ALA A 64 -1.08 -3.58 15.88
C ALA A 64 -2.52 -3.06 15.85
N ARG A 65 -3.32 -3.48 14.86
CA ARG A 65 -4.75 -3.12 14.77
C ARG A 65 -5.54 -3.70 15.93
N ALA A 66 -5.31 -4.97 16.27
CA ALA A 66 -5.96 -5.61 17.42
C ALA A 66 -5.61 -4.89 18.73
N ALA A 67 -4.33 -4.55 18.94
CA ALA A 67 -3.88 -3.81 20.12
C ALA A 67 -4.48 -2.40 20.21
N ALA A 68 -4.72 -1.74 19.07
CA ALA A 68 -5.37 -0.44 18.99
C ALA A 68 -6.91 -0.51 19.02
N GLY A 69 -7.51 -1.71 19.07
CA GLY A 69 -8.96 -1.90 19.05
C GLY A 69 -9.63 -1.48 17.73
N ARG A 70 -8.88 -1.50 16.61
CA ARG A 70 -9.35 -1.09 15.28
C ARG A 70 -9.86 -2.29 14.49
N THR A 71 -11.03 -2.16 13.89
CA THR A 71 -11.75 -3.26 13.22
C THR A 71 -12.24 -2.92 11.83
N GLU A 72 -12.19 -1.64 11.46
CA GLU A 72 -12.51 -1.19 10.11
C GLU A 72 -11.52 -1.76 9.07
N PRO A 73 -11.87 -1.77 7.77
CA PRO A 73 -10.99 -2.28 6.73
C PRO A 73 -9.64 -1.54 6.71
N PHE A 74 -8.57 -2.27 6.40
CA PHE A 74 -7.23 -1.72 6.26
C PHE A 74 -6.60 -2.22 4.97
N ARG A 75 -6.23 -1.31 4.07
CA ARG A 75 -5.75 -1.68 2.74
C ARG A 75 -4.24 -1.93 2.73
N VAL A 76 -3.80 -3.03 2.13
CA VAL A 76 -2.39 -3.35 1.86
C VAL A 76 -2.13 -3.18 0.37
N VAL A 77 -1.42 -2.11 0.01
CA VAL A 77 -0.97 -1.87 -1.37
C VAL A 77 0.50 -2.23 -1.48
N VAL A 78 0.88 -3.03 -2.48
CA VAL A 78 2.28 -3.42 -2.70
C VAL A 78 2.72 -2.94 -4.07
N TYR A 79 3.83 -2.21 -4.12
CA TYR A 79 4.49 -1.89 -5.38
C TYR A 79 5.38 -3.06 -5.81
N ALA A 80 5.28 -3.45 -7.06
CA ALA A 80 6.02 -4.57 -7.62
C ALA A 80 6.70 -4.18 -8.93
N GLN A 81 7.90 -4.71 -9.13
CA GLN A 81 8.61 -4.60 -10.39
C GLN A 81 8.82 -6.02 -10.91
N PRO A 82 8.23 -6.39 -12.06
CA PRO A 82 8.42 -7.72 -12.61
C PRO A 82 9.84 -7.84 -13.17
N ALA A 83 10.43 -9.03 -13.09
CA ALA A 83 11.75 -9.29 -13.65
C ALA A 83 11.75 -9.18 -15.18
N GLU A 84 10.62 -9.50 -15.80
CA GLU A 84 10.36 -9.40 -17.23
C GLU A 84 8.91 -8.95 -17.45
N VAL A 85 8.68 -8.15 -18.49
CA VAL A 85 7.33 -7.70 -18.85
C VAL A 85 6.66 -8.75 -19.74
N SER A 86 5.81 -9.58 -19.14
CA SER A 86 4.89 -10.46 -19.87
C SER A 86 3.58 -10.64 -19.08
N PRO A 87 2.44 -10.96 -19.74
CA PRO A 87 1.18 -11.17 -19.05
C PRO A 87 1.25 -12.27 -17.98
N GLN A 88 1.98 -13.37 -18.24
CA GLN A 88 2.12 -14.48 -17.30
C GLN A 88 2.89 -14.05 -16.05
N VAL A 89 4.04 -13.38 -16.22
CA VAL A 89 4.86 -12.92 -15.07
C VAL A 89 4.08 -11.92 -14.22
N VAL A 90 3.32 -11.03 -14.84
CA VAL A 90 2.45 -10.08 -14.13
C VAL A 90 1.35 -10.81 -13.36
N ALA A 91 0.70 -11.80 -13.97
CA ALA A 91 -0.31 -12.62 -13.30
C ALA A 91 0.26 -13.37 -12.09
N ASP A 92 1.43 -14.02 -12.26
CA ASP A 92 2.09 -14.78 -11.21
C ASP A 92 2.47 -13.88 -10.02
N VAL A 93 3.09 -12.73 -10.30
CA VAL A 93 3.46 -11.76 -9.24
C VAL A 93 2.23 -11.21 -8.52
N ALA A 94 1.15 -10.90 -9.25
CA ALA A 94 -0.09 -10.43 -8.64
C ALA A 94 -0.73 -11.52 -7.76
N GLY A 95 -0.73 -12.77 -8.22
CA GLY A 95 -1.22 -13.93 -7.47
C GLY A 95 -0.43 -14.15 -6.19
N ASP A 96 0.90 -14.26 -6.29
CA ASP A 96 1.79 -14.50 -5.15
C ASP A 96 1.67 -13.43 -4.07
N LEU A 97 1.60 -12.16 -4.47
CA LEU A 97 1.43 -11.04 -3.55
C LEU A 97 0.01 -10.97 -2.97
N GLY A 98 -1.01 -11.32 -3.77
CA GLY A 98 -2.40 -11.44 -3.31
C GLY A 98 -2.54 -12.52 -2.24
N GLU A 99 -1.97 -13.71 -2.46
CA GLU A 99 -1.92 -14.79 -1.48
C GLU A 99 -1.13 -14.40 -0.22
N ALA A 100 -0.12 -13.54 -0.36
CA ALA A 100 0.61 -12.98 0.77
C ALA A 100 -0.18 -11.94 1.58
N GLY A 101 -1.31 -11.46 1.07
CA GLY A 101 -2.22 -10.52 1.74
C GLY A 101 -2.24 -9.11 1.15
N ALA A 102 -1.71 -8.90 -0.06
CA ALA A 102 -1.91 -7.63 -0.77
C ALA A 102 -3.34 -7.52 -1.30
N ASP A 103 -4.02 -6.40 -1.02
CA ASP A 103 -5.31 -6.07 -1.63
C ASP A 103 -5.15 -5.47 -3.02
N THR A 104 -3.99 -4.87 -3.30
CA THR A 104 -3.70 -4.19 -4.55
C THR A 104 -2.22 -4.29 -4.85
N VAL A 105 -1.89 -4.70 -6.07
CA VAL A 105 -0.52 -4.71 -6.60
C VAL A 105 -0.39 -3.60 -7.64
N VAL A 106 0.57 -2.71 -7.44
CA VAL A 106 0.90 -1.62 -8.37
C VAL A 106 2.19 -1.98 -9.09
N PHE A 107 2.08 -2.30 -10.38
CA PHE A 107 3.24 -2.59 -11.20
C PHE A 107 3.93 -1.30 -11.65
N VAL A 108 5.25 -1.24 -11.45
CA VAL A 108 6.09 -0.16 -11.95
C VAL A 108 7.07 -0.68 -13.01
N PRO A 109 7.34 0.12 -14.07
CA PRO A 109 8.39 -0.22 -15.03
C PRO A 109 9.75 -0.29 -14.35
N GLY A 110 10.63 -1.16 -14.83
CA GLY A 110 12.02 -1.17 -14.37
C GLY A 110 12.76 0.12 -14.72
N ASP A 111 13.82 0.44 -13.98
CA ASP A 111 14.57 1.71 -14.09
C ASP A 111 15.08 2.04 -15.51
N ALA A 112 15.28 1.04 -16.36
CA ALA A 112 15.73 1.19 -17.74
C ALA A 112 14.59 1.35 -18.76
N ALA A 113 13.33 1.15 -18.36
CA ALA A 113 12.18 1.20 -19.25
C ALA A 113 11.78 2.66 -19.53
N VAL A 114 11.88 3.05 -20.80
CA VAL A 114 11.48 4.39 -21.26
C VAL A 114 9.98 4.45 -21.61
N ASP A 115 9.42 3.33 -22.08
CA ASP A 115 8.01 3.23 -22.47
C ASP A 115 7.23 2.35 -21.49
N PRO A 116 6.19 2.89 -20.82
CA PRO A 116 5.35 2.11 -19.91
C PRO A 116 4.33 1.22 -20.64
N MET A 117 4.08 1.42 -21.93
CA MET A 117 3.00 0.73 -22.66
C MET A 117 3.09 -0.80 -22.61
N PRO A 118 4.26 -1.44 -22.79
CA PRO A 118 4.37 -2.89 -22.70
C PRO A 118 3.90 -3.44 -21.35
N LEU A 119 4.18 -2.72 -20.25
CA LEU A 119 3.74 -3.13 -18.91
C LEU A 119 2.23 -2.96 -18.73
N ILE A 120 1.67 -1.85 -19.23
CA ILE A 120 0.22 -1.61 -19.21
C ILE A 120 -0.52 -2.71 -19.98
N GLU A 121 -0.02 -3.08 -21.17
CA GLU A 121 -0.59 -4.14 -22.00
C GLU A 121 -0.47 -5.51 -21.32
N ALA A 122 0.67 -5.81 -20.68
CA ALA A 122 0.85 -7.04 -19.92
C ALA A 122 -0.16 -7.16 -18.76
N CYS A 123 -0.37 -6.07 -18.00
CA CYS A 123 -1.39 -6.01 -16.95
C CYS A 123 -2.82 -6.17 -17.50
N ALA A 124 -3.13 -5.60 -18.66
CA ALA A 124 -4.46 -5.74 -19.27
C ALA A 124 -4.75 -7.16 -19.76
N ALA A 125 -3.69 -7.92 -20.10
CA ALA A 125 -3.77 -9.28 -20.62
C ALA A 125 -3.59 -10.38 -19.56
N SER A 126 -3.34 -10.03 -18.29
CA SER A 126 -3.05 -11.00 -17.21
C SER A 126 -4.31 -11.58 -16.55
N HIS A 127 -5.45 -11.62 -17.27
CA HIS A 127 -6.76 -12.06 -16.78
C HIS A 127 -7.17 -13.44 -17.31
#